data_AF-A0A4P9XT40-F1
#
_entry.id   AF-A0A4P9XT40-F1
#
_cell.length_a   1.000
_cell.length_b   1.000
_cell.length_c   1.000
_cell.angle_alpha   90.00
_cell.angle_beta   90.00
_cell.angle_gamma   90.00
#
_symmetry.space_group_name_H-M   'P 1'
#
loop_
_entity.id
_entity.type
_entity.pdbx_description
1 polymer ?
#
loop_
_entity_poly.entity_id
_entity_poly.type
_entity_poly.pdbx_seq_one_letter_code
_entity_poly.pdbx_strand_id
1 'polypeptide(L)'
;MSHPTLNEPRELIDSLVATYQPGADLAVVNGIVDRLRTTEQIRARQRSDMHKELKALSRQLEIAKGGAQRPKDALSEQEHADLMVRLDRENTLLESQLRQLKEELVGIDEHAVDTEVTPDSTALVLKIYRALGVEPILDASGNFSRVKIRILCQMATMSIAAVRNV
;
A
#
# COMPACT_ATOMS: atom_id res chain seq x y z
N MET A 1 -14.28 -1.08 -109.19
CA MET A 1 -14.70 -1.56 -107.87
C MET A 1 -14.18 -2.98 -107.72
N SER A 2 -12.97 -3.13 -107.19
CA SER A 2 -12.30 -4.42 -107.02
C SER A 2 -12.75 -5.04 -105.71
N HIS A 3 -13.41 -6.19 -105.77
CA HIS A 3 -13.77 -6.98 -104.60
C HIS A 3 -12.51 -7.41 -103.83
N PRO A 4 -12.50 -7.34 -102.48
CA PRO A 4 -11.42 -7.90 -101.69
C PRO A 4 -11.36 -9.40 -101.95
N THR A 5 -10.18 -9.86 -102.36
CA THR A 5 -9.90 -11.22 -102.74
C THR A 5 -9.83 -12.10 -101.48
N LEU A 6 -10.23 -13.37 -101.62
CA LEU A 6 -10.34 -14.42 -100.58
C LEU A 6 -9.05 -14.72 -99.76
N ASN A 7 -7.97 -13.95 -99.92
CA ASN A 7 -6.72 -14.09 -99.17
C ASN A 7 -6.77 -13.42 -97.80
N GLU A 8 -7.50 -12.31 -97.67
CA GLU A 8 -7.67 -11.55 -96.42
C GLU A 8 -8.22 -12.39 -95.24
N PRO A 9 -9.21 -13.28 -95.40
CA PRO A 9 -9.68 -14.13 -94.31
C PRO A 9 -8.71 -15.26 -93.93
N ARG A 10 -7.87 -15.74 -94.86
CA ARG A 10 -6.90 -16.82 -94.58
C ARG A 10 -5.74 -16.31 -93.74
N GLU A 11 -5.20 -15.15 -94.11
CA GLU A 11 -4.14 -14.48 -93.33
C GLU A 11 -4.61 -14.13 -91.90
N LEU A 12 -5.87 -13.73 -91.75
CA LEU A 12 -6.49 -13.51 -90.44
C LEU A 12 -6.53 -14.80 -89.61
N ILE A 13 -6.96 -15.93 -90.20
CA ILE A 13 -7.02 -17.22 -89.50
C ILE A 13 -5.61 -17.66 -89.07
N ASP A 14 -4.61 -17.53 -89.95
CA ASP A 14 -3.23 -17.92 -89.64
C ASP A 14 -2.64 -17.05 -88.52
N SER A 15 -2.91 -15.74 -88.52
CA SER A 15 -2.50 -14.84 -87.43
C SER A 15 -3.19 -15.17 -86.11
N LEU A 16 -4.47 -15.57 -86.16
CA LEU A 16 -5.24 -15.96 -84.98
C LEU A 16 -4.67 -17.26 -84.37
N VAL A 17 -4.35 -18.24 -85.22
CA VAL A 17 -3.73 -19.51 -84.81
C VAL A 17 -2.32 -19.26 -84.24
N ALA A 18 -1.53 -18.37 -84.82
CA ALA A 18 -0.20 -18.01 -84.31
C ALA A 18 -0.26 -17.32 -82.94
N THR A 19 -1.32 -16.54 -82.69
CA THR A 19 -1.53 -15.83 -81.42
C THR A 19 -2.17 -16.73 -80.36
N TYR A 20 -2.90 -17.77 -80.76
CA TYR A 20 -3.57 -18.68 -79.86
C TYR A 20 -2.57 -19.62 -79.16
N GLN A 21 -2.31 -19.36 -77.88
CA GLN A 21 -1.36 -20.12 -77.06
C GLN A 21 -2.07 -20.80 -75.88
N PRO A 22 -2.83 -21.88 -76.12
CA PRO A 22 -3.61 -22.55 -75.08
C PRO A 22 -2.75 -23.12 -73.96
N GLY A 23 -1.50 -23.47 -74.24
CA GLY A 23 -0.55 -23.93 -73.23
C GLY A 23 -0.14 -22.83 -72.25
N ALA A 24 0.02 -21.59 -72.73
CA ALA A 24 0.33 -20.44 -71.88
C ALA A 24 -0.88 -20.11 -70.99
N ASP A 25 -2.09 -20.10 -71.57
CA ASP A 25 -3.32 -19.86 -70.84
C ASP A 25 -3.56 -20.94 -69.77
N LEU A 26 -3.33 -22.21 -70.11
CA LEU A 26 -3.45 -23.32 -69.16
C LEU A 26 -2.43 -23.22 -68.02
N ALA A 27 -1.20 -22.77 -68.31
CA ALA A 27 -0.21 -22.51 -67.28
C ALA A 27 -0.65 -21.38 -66.33
N VAL A 28 -1.27 -20.32 -66.84
CA VAL A 28 -1.85 -19.23 -66.03
C VAL A 28 -2.98 -19.76 -65.14
N VAL A 29 -3.91 -20.54 -65.70
CA VAL A 29 -5.03 -21.13 -64.95
C VAL A 29 -4.51 -22.02 -63.83
N ASN A 30 -3.54 -22.89 -64.10
CA ASN A 30 -2.92 -23.73 -63.07
C ASN A 30 -2.26 -22.88 -61.96
N GLY A 31 -1.55 -21.82 -62.32
CA GLY A 31 -0.99 -20.89 -61.35
C GLY A 31 -2.05 -20.20 -60.48
N ILE A 32 -3.22 -19.89 -61.04
CA ILE A 32 -4.36 -19.36 -60.27
C ILE A 32 -4.87 -20.41 -59.28
N VAL A 33 -5.04 -21.67 -59.72
CA VAL A 33 -5.49 -22.77 -58.86
C VAL A 33 -4.54 -23.00 -57.68
N ASP A 34 -3.22 -22.97 -57.92
CA ASP A 34 -2.22 -23.09 -56.86
C ASP A 34 -2.28 -21.92 -55.86
N ARG A 35 -2.48 -20.70 -56.35
CA ARG A 35 -2.69 -19.52 -55.48
C ARG A 35 -3.98 -19.62 -54.67
N LEU A 36 -5.05 -20.15 -55.24
CA LEU A 36 -6.30 -20.39 -54.51
C LEU A 36 -6.10 -21.43 -53.41
N ARG A 37 -5.41 -22.53 -53.71
CA ARG A 37 -5.11 -23.59 -52.74
C ARG A 37 -4.25 -23.08 -51.58
N THR A 38 -3.21 -22.30 -51.88
CA THR A 38 -2.37 -21.70 -50.83
C THR A 38 -3.15 -20.70 -49.97
N THR A 39 -3.99 -19.87 -50.59
CA THR A 39 -4.86 -18.92 -49.87
C THR A 39 -5.85 -19.64 -48.95
N GLU A 40 -6.44 -20.74 -49.42
CA GLU A 40 -7.36 -21.54 -48.61
C GLU A 40 -6.65 -22.17 -47.40
N GLN A 41 -5.44 -22.71 -47.60
CA GLN A 41 -4.63 -23.25 -46.50
C GLN A 41 -4.27 -22.19 -45.47
N ILE A 42 -3.91 -20.97 -45.90
CA ILE A 42 -3.63 -19.85 -45.01
C ILE A 42 -4.88 -19.50 -44.20
N ARG A 43 -6.04 -19.35 -44.86
CA ARG A 43 -7.32 -19.05 -44.19
C ARG A 43 -7.74 -20.15 -43.22
N ALA A 44 -7.46 -21.42 -43.53
CA ALA A 44 -7.75 -22.55 -42.64
C ALA A 44 -6.88 -22.50 -41.37
N ARG A 45 -5.58 -22.21 -41.52
CA ARG A 45 -4.66 -22.01 -40.38
C ARG A 45 -5.08 -20.83 -39.52
N GLN A 46 -5.34 -19.68 -40.12
CA GLN A 46 -5.81 -18.48 -39.41
C GLN A 46 -7.10 -18.75 -38.61
N ARG A 47 -8.09 -19.43 -39.20
CA ARG A 47 -9.32 -19.83 -38.50
C ARG A 47 -9.03 -20.73 -37.31
N SER A 48 -8.13 -21.71 -37.47
CA SER A 48 -7.72 -22.61 -36.38
C SER A 48 -7.03 -21.85 -35.25
N ASP A 49 -6.13 -20.93 -35.57
CA ASP A 49 -5.38 -20.17 -34.58
C ASP A 49 -6.27 -19.18 -33.82
N MET A 50 -7.15 -18.45 -34.53
CA MET A 50 -8.18 -17.62 -33.90
C MET A 50 -9.08 -18.43 -32.96
N HIS A 51 -9.46 -19.66 -33.34
CA HIS A 51 -10.29 -20.49 -32.49
C HIS A 51 -9.55 -20.95 -31.22
N LYS A 52 -8.25 -21.28 -31.32
CA LYS A 52 -7.41 -21.59 -30.16
C LYS A 52 -7.29 -20.38 -29.22
N GLU A 53 -7.08 -19.20 -29.78
CA GLU A 53 -6.96 -17.95 -29.03
C GLU A 53 -8.26 -17.60 -28.31
N LEU A 54 -9.40 -17.64 -29.00
CA LEU A 54 -10.72 -17.43 -28.39
C LEU A 54 -10.99 -18.43 -27.25
N LYS A 55 -10.61 -19.69 -27.43
CA LYS A 55 -10.73 -20.72 -26.39
C LYS A 55 -9.81 -20.44 -25.19
N ALA A 56 -8.60 -19.94 -25.41
CA ALA A 56 -7.68 -19.56 -24.35
C ALA A 56 -8.22 -18.36 -23.56
N LEU A 57 -8.68 -17.31 -24.25
CA LEU A 57 -9.30 -16.13 -23.62
C LEU A 57 -10.57 -16.49 -22.86
N SER A 58 -11.42 -17.34 -23.42
CA SER A 58 -12.62 -17.84 -22.73
C SER A 58 -12.28 -18.58 -21.43
N ARG A 59 -11.22 -19.41 -21.42
CA ARG A 59 -10.74 -20.07 -20.19
C ARG A 59 -10.21 -19.05 -19.17
N GLN A 60 -9.44 -18.06 -19.61
CA GLN A 60 -8.95 -16.99 -18.73
C GLN A 60 -10.10 -16.20 -18.12
N LEU A 61 -11.14 -15.90 -18.91
CA LEU A 61 -12.34 -15.22 -18.43
C LEU A 61 -13.07 -16.06 -17.39
N GLU A 62 -13.26 -17.36 -17.60
CA GLU A 62 -13.90 -18.23 -16.62
C GLU A 62 -13.10 -18.33 -15.32
N ILE A 63 -11.77 -18.40 -15.40
CA ILE A 63 -10.89 -18.35 -14.21
C ILE A 63 -11.05 -17.00 -13.48
N ALA A 64 -10.99 -15.89 -14.21
CA ALA A 64 -11.15 -14.55 -13.64
C ALA A 64 -12.54 -14.36 -13.03
N LYS A 65 -13.58 -14.89 -13.67
CA LYS A 65 -14.97 -14.87 -13.17
C LYS A 65 -15.13 -15.72 -11.91
N GLY A 66 -14.48 -16.88 -11.85
CA GLY A 66 -14.41 -17.69 -10.63
C GLY A 66 -13.73 -16.95 -9.48
N GLY A 67 -12.69 -16.16 -9.75
CA GLY A 67 -12.03 -15.31 -8.75
C GLY A 67 -12.79 -14.03 -8.39
N ALA A 68 -13.56 -13.47 -9.32
CA ALA A 68 -14.36 -12.25 -9.13
C ALA A 68 -15.75 -12.54 -8.54
N GLN A 69 -16.18 -13.80 -8.48
CA GLN A 69 -17.38 -14.17 -7.74
C GLN A 69 -17.14 -13.88 -6.26
N ARG A 70 -17.86 -12.86 -5.77
CA ARG A 70 -17.95 -12.50 -4.36
C ARG A 70 -18.10 -13.79 -3.54
N PRO A 71 -17.15 -14.11 -2.63
CA PRO A 71 -17.24 -15.33 -1.84
C PRO A 71 -18.59 -15.35 -1.13
N LYS A 72 -19.21 -16.54 -1.03
CA LYS A 72 -20.56 -16.67 -0.44
C LYS A 72 -20.63 -16.24 1.03
N ASP A 73 -19.47 -16.16 1.69
CA ASP A 73 -19.29 -15.65 3.05
C ASP A 73 -19.07 -14.13 3.11
N ALA A 74 -19.00 -13.43 1.97
CA ALA A 74 -18.97 -11.97 2.00
C ALA A 74 -20.32 -11.45 2.46
N LEU A 75 -20.29 -10.60 3.50
CA LEU A 75 -21.41 -9.81 4.00
C LEU A 75 -22.25 -9.27 2.85
N SER A 76 -23.57 -9.18 3.00
CA SER A 76 -24.41 -8.56 1.97
C SER A 76 -23.95 -7.12 1.70
N GLU A 77 -24.29 -6.56 0.54
CA GLU A 77 -23.92 -5.17 0.21
C GLU A 77 -24.41 -4.18 1.27
N GLN A 78 -25.57 -4.46 1.87
CA GLN A 78 -26.15 -3.65 2.93
C GLN A 78 -25.42 -3.83 4.26
N GLU A 79 -25.07 -5.06 4.63
CA GLU A 79 -24.27 -5.33 5.84
C GLU A 79 -22.86 -4.74 5.75
N HIS A 80 -22.26 -4.73 4.55
CA HIS A 80 -20.99 -4.07 4.31
C HIS A 80 -21.10 -2.54 4.43
N ALA A 81 -22.16 -1.94 3.88
CA ALA A 81 -22.42 -0.51 4.01
C ALA A 81 -22.62 -0.11 5.48
N ASP A 82 -23.40 -0.90 6.23
CA ASP A 82 -23.63 -0.67 7.66
C ASP A 82 -22.33 -0.80 8.48
N LEU A 83 -21.49 -1.80 8.15
CA LEU A 83 -20.17 -1.97 8.76
C LEU A 83 -19.25 -0.77 8.46
N MET A 84 -19.22 -0.28 7.22
CA MET A 84 -18.41 0.89 6.86
C MET A 84 -18.84 2.13 7.65
N VAL A 85 -20.14 2.40 7.73
CA VAL A 85 -20.66 3.53 8.52
C VAL A 85 -20.31 3.40 9.99
N ARG A 86 -20.37 2.17 10.53
CA ARG A 86 -19.99 1.92 11.93
C ARG A 86 -18.51 2.20 12.18
N LEU A 87 -17.63 1.69 11.30
CA LEU A 87 -16.19 1.89 11.42
C LEU A 87 -15.80 3.36 11.26
N ASP A 88 -16.45 4.11 10.36
CA ASP A 88 -16.21 5.56 10.22
C ASP A 88 -16.60 6.33 11.49
N ARG A 89 -17.71 5.96 12.14
CA ARG A 89 -18.12 6.56 13.43
C ARG A 89 -17.14 6.22 14.54
N GLU A 90 -16.66 4.98 14.61
CA GLU A 90 -15.65 4.58 15.59
C GLU A 90 -14.33 5.35 15.36
N ASN A 91 -13.91 5.48 14.10
CA ASN A 91 -12.67 6.17 13.75
C ASN A 91 -12.73 7.67 14.08
N THR A 92 -13.80 8.36 13.69
CA THR A 92 -14.00 9.79 14.03
C THR A 92 -14.02 10.03 15.53
N LEU A 93 -14.61 9.12 16.32
CA LEU A 93 -14.59 9.20 17.77
C LEU A 93 -13.18 9.01 18.34
N LEU A 94 -12.44 8.01 17.86
CA LEU A 94 -11.04 7.78 18.26
C LEU A 94 -10.13 8.95 17.89
N GLU A 95 -10.29 9.53 16.71
CA GLU A 95 -9.56 10.72 16.29
C GLU A 95 -9.83 11.92 17.19
N SER A 96 -11.09 12.10 17.62
CA SER A 96 -11.46 13.16 18.57
C SER A 96 -10.81 12.96 19.94
N GLN A 97 -10.81 11.73 20.45
CA GLN A 97 -10.17 11.38 21.72
C GLN A 97 -8.66 11.56 21.65
N LEU A 98 -8.03 11.13 20.54
CA LEU A 98 -6.60 11.37 20.32
C LEU A 98 -6.26 12.85 20.27
N ARG A 99 -7.14 13.69 19.70
CA ARG A 99 -6.94 15.14 19.70
C ARG A 99 -7.02 15.72 21.11
N GLN A 100 -8.04 15.33 21.89
CA GLN A 100 -8.19 15.76 23.27
C GLN A 100 -6.98 15.36 24.13
N LEU A 101 -6.57 14.10 24.06
CA LEU A 101 -5.40 13.61 24.81
C LEU A 101 -4.11 14.32 24.41
N LYS A 102 -3.95 14.67 23.13
CA LYS A 102 -2.79 15.47 22.68
C LYS A 102 -2.82 16.89 23.23
N GLU A 103 -3.98 17.51 23.28
CA GLU A 103 -4.15 18.86 23.83
C GLU A 103 -3.91 18.88 25.34
N GLU A 104 -4.42 17.88 26.06
CA GLU A 104 -4.14 17.69 27.49
C GLU A 104 -2.65 17.46 27.75
N LEU A 105 -1.97 16.65 26.93
CA LEU A 105 -0.53 16.42 27.05
C LEU A 105 0.26 17.71 26.87
N VAL A 106 -0.07 18.52 25.85
CA VAL A 106 0.56 19.82 25.61
C VAL A 106 0.33 20.76 26.80
N GLY A 107 -0.89 20.82 27.34
CA GLY A 107 -1.19 21.65 28.51
C GLY A 107 -0.41 21.22 29.77
N ILE A 108 -0.23 19.90 29.98
CA ILE A 108 0.56 19.38 31.10
C ILE A 108 2.05 19.71 30.90
N ASP A 109 2.57 19.56 29.68
CA ASP A 109 3.96 19.91 29.37
C ASP A 109 4.23 21.41 29.61
N GLU A 110 3.31 22.29 29.24
CA GLU A 110 3.40 23.72 29.52
C GLU A 110 3.37 24.02 31.03
N HIS A 111 2.48 23.36 31.79
CA HIS A 111 2.39 23.55 33.24
C HIS A 111 3.55 22.91 34.04
N ALA A 112 4.17 21.86 33.52
CA ALA A 112 5.34 21.23 34.12
C ALA A 112 6.57 22.15 34.10
N VAL A 113 6.73 22.95 33.04
CA VAL A 113 7.81 23.95 32.93
C VAL A 113 7.64 25.06 33.98
N ASP A 114 6.41 25.48 34.28
CA ASP A 114 6.13 26.49 35.31
C ASP A 114 6.28 25.96 36.75
N THR A 115 6.20 24.64 36.96
CA THR A 115 6.39 24.00 38.28
C THR A 115 7.79 23.46 38.52
N GLU A 116 8.71 23.58 37.57
CA GLU A 116 10.13 23.28 37.75
C GLU A 116 10.84 24.38 38.56
N VAL A 117 10.30 24.67 39.76
CA VAL A 117 11.05 25.31 40.84
C VAL A 117 12.14 24.33 41.19
N THR A 118 13.34 24.54 40.64
CA THR A 118 14.55 23.77 40.95
C THR A 118 14.61 23.56 42.47
N PRO A 119 14.45 22.33 42.99
CA PRO A 119 14.50 22.12 44.43
C PRO A 119 15.90 22.52 44.87
N ASP A 120 15.99 23.63 45.60
CA ASP A 120 17.25 24.12 46.13
C ASP A 120 17.94 22.95 46.83
N SER A 121 19.12 22.55 46.35
CA SER A 121 19.76 21.28 46.72
C SER A 121 19.88 21.13 48.24
N THR A 122 20.03 22.26 48.92
CA THR A 122 20.03 22.41 50.38
C THR A 122 18.72 21.98 51.03
N ALA A 123 17.56 22.34 50.47
CA ALA A 123 16.25 21.96 50.97
C ALA A 123 15.99 20.45 50.86
N LEU A 124 16.43 19.83 49.77
CA LEU A 124 16.31 18.39 49.57
C LEU A 124 17.20 17.62 50.55
N VAL A 125 18.45 18.06 50.70
CA VAL A 125 19.39 17.53 51.68
C VAL A 125 18.85 17.67 53.11
N LEU A 126 18.28 18.82 53.47
CA LEU A 126 17.63 19.04 54.77
C LEU A 126 16.43 18.12 54.99
N LYS A 127 15.63 17.85 53.96
CA LYS A 127 14.47 16.96 54.05
C LYS A 127 14.90 15.50 54.29
N ILE A 128 15.97 15.06 53.63
CA ILE A 128 16.57 13.73 53.85
C ILE A 128 17.11 13.60 55.28
N TYR A 129 17.88 14.58 55.76
CA TYR A 129 18.41 14.55 57.12
C TYR A 129 17.30 14.55 58.19
N ARG A 130 16.23 15.32 58.00
CA ARG A 130 15.06 15.28 58.89
C ARG A 130 14.37 13.90 58.87
N ALA A 131 14.24 13.25 57.71
CA ALA A 131 13.66 11.92 57.60
C ALA A 131 14.52 10.84 58.31
N LEU A 132 15.84 11.02 58.31
CA LEU A 132 16.78 10.20 59.08
C LEU A 132 16.78 10.53 60.59
N GLY A 133 15.90 11.42 61.03
CA GLY A 133 15.74 11.80 62.44
C GLY A 133 16.75 12.82 62.93
N VAL A 134 17.46 13.50 62.02
CA VAL A 134 18.49 14.50 62.34
C VAL A 134 17.84 15.90 62.35
N GLU A 135 17.62 16.46 63.54
CA GLU A 135 17.04 17.78 63.76
C GLU A 135 18.13 18.78 64.21
N PRO A 136 18.50 19.78 63.40
CA PRO A 136 19.45 20.81 63.82
C PRO A 136 18.81 21.78 64.81
N ILE A 137 19.51 22.13 65.89
CA ILE A 137 19.08 23.08 66.92
C ILE A 137 19.87 24.37 66.75
N LEU A 138 19.15 25.49 66.78
CA LEU A 138 19.73 26.84 66.73
C LEU A 138 20.14 27.27 68.14
N ASP A 139 21.34 27.83 68.26
CA ASP A 139 21.78 28.52 69.48
C ASP A 139 21.22 29.95 69.55
N ALA A 140 21.36 30.59 70.71
CA ALA A 140 20.91 31.97 70.97
C ALA A 140 21.45 33.02 69.98
N SER A 141 22.53 32.71 69.26
CA SER A 141 23.15 33.58 68.24
C SER A 141 22.72 33.24 66.80
N GLY A 142 21.76 32.33 66.60
CA GLY A 142 21.22 31.96 65.27
C GLY A 142 22.06 30.97 64.46
N ASN A 143 23.11 30.38 65.03
CA ASN A 143 23.97 29.39 64.38
C ASN A 143 23.61 27.95 64.80
N PHE A 144 23.84 26.98 63.91
CA PHE A 144 23.63 25.55 64.18
C PHE A 144 24.85 24.94 64.87
N SER A 145 24.84 24.83 66.20
CA SER A 145 25.95 24.24 66.96
C SER A 145 25.67 22.81 67.43
N ARG A 146 24.39 22.42 67.49
CA ARG A 146 23.94 21.16 68.08
C ARG A 146 22.95 20.49 67.16
N VAL A 147 23.02 19.18 67.11
CA VAL A 147 22.13 18.36 66.31
C VAL A 147 21.56 17.26 67.19
N LYS A 148 20.24 17.07 67.08
CA LYS A 148 19.49 16.05 67.80
C LYS A 148 19.20 14.91 66.84
N ILE A 149 19.63 13.69 67.19
CA ILE A 149 19.45 12.52 66.34
C ILE A 149 18.42 11.60 67.00
N ARG A 150 17.34 11.28 66.28
CA ARG A 150 16.29 10.35 66.70
C ARG A 150 16.46 9.04 65.94
N ILE A 151 17.19 8.09 66.54
CA ILE A 151 17.35 6.75 65.96
C ILE A 151 16.07 5.94 66.23
N LEU A 152 15.39 5.50 65.17
CA LEU A 152 14.25 4.58 65.25
C LEU A 152 14.74 3.15 65.48
N CYS A 153 15.34 2.89 66.63
CA CYS A 153 15.50 1.55 67.16
C CYS A 153 14.85 1.57 68.54
N GLN A 154 13.81 0.76 68.75
CA GLN A 154 13.07 0.69 70.00
C GLN A 154 14.03 0.36 71.15
N MET A 155 14.41 1.39 71.91
CA MET A 155 14.68 1.48 73.35
C MET A 155 15.18 2.92 73.60
N ALA A 156 14.38 3.71 74.31
CA ALA A 156 14.53 5.16 74.45
C ALA A 156 15.92 5.59 74.91
N THR A 157 16.74 6.10 73.98
CA THR A 157 17.93 6.91 74.31
C THR A 157 18.03 8.07 73.31
N MET A 158 17.87 9.29 73.82
CA MET A 158 18.10 10.52 73.06
C MET A 158 19.57 10.89 73.19
N SER A 159 20.33 10.84 72.09
CA SER A 159 21.72 11.29 72.06
C SER A 159 21.82 12.70 71.49
N ILE A 160 22.48 13.59 72.21
CA ILE A 160 22.81 14.95 71.77
C ILE A 160 24.29 14.95 71.42
N ALA A 161 24.63 15.25 70.16
CA ALA A 161 26.01 15.37 69.71
C ALA A 161 26.37 16.84 69.48
N ALA A 162 27.54 17.25 69.97
CA ALA A 162 28.10 18.58 69.71
C ALA A 162 28.79 18.59 68.34
N VAL A 163 28.47 19.58 67.50
CA VAL A 163 29.11 19.73 66.20
C VAL A 163 30.44 20.44 66.40
N ARG A 164 31.55 19.77 66.04
CA ARG A 164 32.88 20.36 66.06
C ARG A 164 33.17 20.85 64.63
N ASN A 165 33.06 22.15 64.41
CA ASN A 165 33.45 22.76 63.13
C ASN A 165 34.97 22.64 62.97
N VAL A 166 35.40 22.10 61.82
CA VAL A 166 36.78 22.25 61.31
C VAL A 166 36.84 23.54 60.51
#